data_AF-A0A2T6VS42-F1
#
_entry.id   AF-A0A2T6VS42-F1
#
_cell.length_a   1.000
_cell.length_b   1.000
_cell.length_c   1.000
_cell.angle_alpha   90.00
_cell.angle_beta   90.00
_cell.angle_gamma   90.00
#
_symmetry.space_group_name_H-M   'P 1'
#
loop_
_entity.id
_entity.type
_entity.pdbx_description
1 polymer ?
#
loop_
_entity_poly.entity_id
_entity_poly.type
_entity_poly.pdbx_seq_one_letter_code
_entity_poly.pdbx_strand_id
1 'polypeptide(L)'
;ESALEPIRFKFARKLSLSPFLNLSHLIKNNPLNTTDGGFMLPLYHELATQYPLLLKFDQQNNPRELLRPNALNHQLQPSLTPFKDCAIMAFRNHSFKDSLMLETCKTPTAWQKPTLTNLKNLNDALNLINLNKELYLIHNPSDLSLRRKELLLSKLENSNSFKTLKVLDKANEVSYPSYSLNSHFIDIVYTYNRSHIKHIRFNMAYLKSLLK
;
A
#
# COMPACT_ATOMS: atom_id res chain seq x y z
N GLU A 1 -9.08 18.43 -29.01
CA GLU A 1 -8.25 17.90 -27.92
C GLU A 1 -7.07 18.83 -27.73
N SER A 2 -6.87 19.42 -26.55
CA SER A 2 -5.62 20.16 -26.29
C SER A 2 -4.50 19.13 -26.21
N ALA A 3 -3.46 19.28 -27.03
CA ALA A 3 -2.25 18.49 -26.88
C ALA A 3 -1.78 18.61 -25.42
N LEU A 4 -1.61 17.48 -24.74
CA LEU A 4 -1.07 17.47 -23.40
C LEU A 4 0.37 17.98 -23.48
N GLU A 5 0.64 19.11 -22.83
CA GLU A 5 2.00 19.63 -22.66
C GLU A 5 2.88 18.52 -22.03
N PRO A 6 4.04 18.20 -22.62
CA PRO A 6 4.88 17.12 -22.12
C PRO A 6 5.40 17.45 -20.72
N ILE A 7 5.10 16.58 -19.75
CA ILE A 7 5.63 16.69 -18.39
C ILE A 7 7.14 16.48 -18.43
N ARG A 8 7.90 17.51 -18.06
CA ARG A 8 9.36 17.41 -17.95
C ARG A 8 9.76 17.19 -16.51
N PHE A 9 10.26 15.99 -16.21
CA PHE A 9 10.85 15.71 -14.91
C PHE A 9 12.24 16.35 -14.80
N LYS A 10 12.51 17.02 -13.69
CA LYS A 10 13.84 17.48 -13.31
C LYS A 10 14.32 16.67 -12.13
N PHE A 11 15.57 16.23 -12.16
CA PHE A 11 16.19 15.60 -11.01
C PHE A 11 16.22 16.60 -9.84
N ALA A 12 15.61 16.23 -8.72
CA ALA A 12 15.60 17.05 -7.52
C ALA A 12 16.83 16.74 -6.64
N ARG A 13 16.97 15.47 -6.21
CA ARG A 13 18.12 14.99 -5.42
C ARG A 13 18.15 13.47 -5.32
N LYS A 14 19.29 12.94 -4.86
CA LYS A 14 19.44 11.54 -4.41
C LYS A 14 19.10 11.46 -2.91
N LEU A 15 18.39 10.42 -2.49
CA LEU A 15 18.16 10.13 -1.07
C LEU A 15 19.23 9.16 -0.57
N SER A 16 20.12 9.59 0.32
CA SER A 16 21.15 8.76 0.95
C SER A 16 20.60 8.10 2.23
N LEU A 17 20.04 6.90 2.09
CA LEU A 17 19.41 6.09 3.13
C LEU A 17 20.33 5.04 3.75
N SER A 18 21.47 4.72 3.12
CA SER A 18 22.47 3.83 3.71
C SER A 18 23.90 4.23 3.31
N PRO A 19 24.90 3.91 4.16
CA PRO A 19 26.30 4.14 3.84
C PRO A 19 26.80 3.23 2.68
N PHE A 20 26.13 2.10 2.45
CA PHE A 20 26.46 1.13 1.39
C PHE A 20 25.63 1.41 0.12
N LEU A 21 25.84 2.59 -0.47
CA LEU A 21 25.32 2.97 -1.79
C LEU A 21 23.78 3.00 -1.93
N ASN A 22 23.01 3.02 -0.84
CA ASN A 22 21.54 2.87 -0.84
C ASN A 22 21.04 1.58 -1.50
N LEU A 23 21.85 0.52 -1.48
CA LEU A 23 21.41 -0.73 -2.07
C LEU A 23 20.14 -1.22 -1.35
N SER A 24 19.23 -1.75 -2.16
CA SER A 24 18.02 -2.45 -1.71
C SER A 24 17.06 -1.65 -0.82
N HIS A 25 17.03 -0.32 -0.92
CA HIS A 25 15.92 0.50 -0.43
C HIS A 25 14.95 0.78 -1.58
N LEU A 26 13.75 0.22 -1.52
CA LEU A 26 12.77 0.26 -2.61
C LEU A 26 11.48 0.94 -2.17
N ILE A 27 10.84 1.61 -3.12
CA ILE A 27 9.55 2.30 -2.94
C ILE A 27 8.53 1.64 -3.87
N LYS A 28 7.29 1.46 -3.38
CA LYS A 28 6.21 0.89 -4.19
C LYS A 28 4.87 1.60 -4.01
N ASN A 29 4.50 1.95 -2.79
CA ASN A 29 3.21 2.56 -2.46
C ASN A 29 3.33 4.08 -2.30
N ASN A 30 2.18 4.74 -2.37
CA ASN A 30 2.08 6.20 -2.34
C ASN A 30 2.53 6.80 -0.99
N PRO A 31 3.13 7.99 -0.99
CA PRO A 31 3.40 8.74 0.24
C PRO A 31 2.09 9.17 0.92
N LEU A 32 2.15 9.32 2.24
CA LEU A 32 1.06 9.84 3.06
C LEU A 32 1.39 11.27 3.51
N ASN A 33 0.62 12.25 3.08
CA ASN A 33 0.78 13.64 3.56
C ASN A 33 0.56 13.72 5.08
N THR A 34 1.36 14.54 5.75
CA THR A 34 1.28 14.79 7.19
C THR A 34 0.74 16.19 7.46
N THR A 35 0.15 16.40 8.64
CA THR A 35 -0.53 17.65 9.01
C THR A 35 0.41 18.85 9.16
N ASP A 36 1.71 18.60 9.33
CA ASP A 36 2.79 19.61 9.32
C ASP A 36 3.18 20.08 7.91
N GLY A 37 2.42 19.69 6.88
CA GLY A 37 2.67 20.07 5.48
C GLY A 37 3.72 19.20 4.77
N GLY A 38 4.36 18.27 5.48
CA GLY A 38 5.26 17.28 4.89
C GLY A 38 4.55 16.00 4.44
N PHE A 39 5.32 14.91 4.35
CA PHE A 39 4.75 13.58 4.07
C PHE A 39 5.62 12.46 4.65
N MET A 40 5.02 11.27 4.80
CA MET A 40 5.68 10.02 5.14
C MET A 40 5.78 9.15 3.89
N LEU A 41 6.98 8.78 3.49
CA LEU A 41 7.23 7.90 2.36
C LEU A 41 7.38 6.46 2.86
N PRO A 42 6.50 5.52 2.47
CA PRO A 42 6.70 4.11 2.76
C PRO A 42 7.74 3.51 1.81
N LEU A 43 8.73 2.83 2.38
CA LEU A 43 9.75 2.08 1.66
C LEU A 43 10.06 0.76 2.38
N TYR A 44 10.96 -0.03 1.83
CA TYR A 44 11.38 -1.29 2.44
C TYR A 44 12.81 -1.64 2.03
N HIS A 45 13.45 -2.43 2.89
CA HIS A 45 14.73 -3.05 2.59
C HIS A 45 14.53 -4.49 2.12
N GLU A 46 15.29 -4.96 1.13
CA GLU A 46 15.12 -6.32 0.57
C GLU A 46 16.40 -7.18 0.60
N LEU A 47 17.58 -6.62 0.88
CA LEU A 47 18.84 -7.39 0.89
C LEU A 47 19.09 -8.06 2.24
N ALA A 48 19.42 -9.36 2.22
CA ALA A 48 19.69 -10.23 3.37
C ALA A 48 18.50 -10.42 4.33
N THR A 49 17.93 -9.32 4.83
CA THR A 49 16.69 -9.28 5.60
C THR A 49 15.72 -8.28 4.99
N GLN A 50 14.46 -8.68 5.00
CA GLN A 50 13.36 -7.93 4.41
C GLN A 50 12.57 -7.24 5.52
N TYR A 51 12.52 -5.92 5.52
CA TYR A 51 11.84 -5.18 6.59
C TYR A 51 11.28 -3.84 6.08
N PRO A 52 10.21 -3.32 6.72
CA PRO A 52 9.58 -2.09 6.30
C PRO A 52 10.34 -0.90 6.87
N LEU A 53 10.26 0.21 6.15
CA LEU A 53 10.85 1.47 6.54
C LEU A 53 9.88 2.61 6.20
N LEU A 54 9.94 3.70 6.96
CA LEU A 54 9.21 4.93 6.69
C LEU A 54 10.19 6.09 6.71
N LEU A 55 10.18 6.93 5.69
CA LEU A 55 11.01 8.13 5.64
C LEU A 55 10.13 9.37 5.76
N LYS A 56 10.29 10.13 6.84
CA LYS A 56 9.59 11.39 7.07
C LYS A 56 10.25 12.52 6.28
N PHE A 57 9.44 13.30 5.58
CA PHE A 57 9.82 14.54 4.91
C PHE A 57 9.12 15.74 5.56
N ASP A 58 9.79 16.89 5.63
CA ASP A 58 9.16 18.16 6.04
C ASP A 58 8.42 18.85 4.89
N GLN A 59 7.79 20.00 5.16
CA GLN A 59 7.04 20.80 4.18
C GLN A 59 7.93 21.36 3.06
N GLN A 60 9.24 21.46 3.28
CA GLN A 60 10.24 21.85 2.27
C GLN A 60 10.76 20.64 1.50
N ASN A 61 10.10 19.49 1.64
CA ASN A 61 10.46 18.21 1.07
C ASN A 61 11.85 17.74 1.50
N ASN A 62 12.39 18.08 2.67
CA ASN A 62 13.68 17.53 3.17
C ASN A 62 13.47 16.26 3.98
N PRO A 63 14.33 15.23 3.83
CA PRO A 63 14.21 14.03 4.64
C PRO A 63 14.66 14.36 6.06
N ARG A 64 13.88 13.93 7.06
CA ARG A 64 14.12 14.26 8.48
C ARG A 64 14.47 13.04 9.29
N GLU A 65 13.76 11.94 9.05
CA GLU A 65 13.89 10.76 9.90
C GLU A 65 13.56 9.49 9.12
N LEU A 66 14.43 8.48 9.24
CA LEU A 66 14.19 7.14 8.74
C LEU A 66 13.79 6.23 9.91
N LEU A 67 12.60 5.68 9.83
CA LEU A 67 11.98 4.88 10.87
C LEU A 67 11.88 3.43 10.42
N ARG A 68 12.13 2.50 11.35
CA ARG A 68 11.74 1.09 11.21
C ARG A 68 10.55 0.86 12.16
N PRO A 69 9.30 0.72 11.65
CA PRO A 69 8.11 0.74 12.50
C PRO A 69 8.06 -0.47 13.46
N ASN A 70 8.63 -1.61 13.07
CA ASN A 70 8.74 -2.80 13.90
C ASN A 70 9.99 -3.64 13.60
N ALA A 71 10.32 -4.58 14.48
CA ALA A 71 11.50 -5.44 14.36
C ALA A 71 11.25 -6.75 13.56
N LEU A 72 10.07 -6.95 12.98
CA LEU A 72 9.77 -8.14 12.20
C LEU A 72 10.57 -8.14 10.89
N ASN A 73 10.73 -9.35 10.35
CA ASN A 73 11.29 -9.59 9.04
C ASN A 73 10.17 -10.06 8.09
N HIS A 74 10.51 -10.21 6.80
CA HIS A 74 9.61 -10.66 5.73
C HIS A 74 8.45 -9.70 5.43
N GLN A 75 8.54 -8.45 5.89
CA GLN A 75 7.55 -7.42 5.61
C GLN A 75 8.10 -6.47 4.55
N LEU A 76 7.41 -6.40 3.41
CA LEU A 76 7.78 -5.64 2.24
C LEU A 76 6.65 -4.69 1.86
N GLN A 77 6.97 -3.67 1.07
CA GLN A 77 5.98 -2.79 0.41
C GLN A 77 4.87 -2.31 1.36
N PRO A 78 5.20 -1.62 2.47
CA PRO A 78 4.19 -1.12 3.39
C PRO A 78 3.19 -0.22 2.64
N SER A 79 1.90 -0.45 2.83
CA SER A 79 0.81 0.38 2.31
C SER A 79 0.23 1.19 3.45
N LEU A 80 0.49 2.49 3.42
CA LEU A 80 0.18 3.44 4.50
C LEU A 80 -1.02 4.31 4.13
N THR A 81 -1.97 4.50 5.05
CA THR A 81 -3.16 5.34 4.82
C THR A 81 -3.59 6.03 6.13
N PRO A 82 -4.24 7.22 6.07
CA PRO A 82 -4.75 7.87 7.28
C PRO A 82 -5.72 6.94 8.02
N PHE A 83 -5.70 6.94 9.35
CA PHE A 83 -6.65 6.16 10.14
C PHE A 83 -6.79 6.73 11.55
N LYS A 84 -8.02 7.04 11.93
CA LYS A 84 -8.34 7.75 13.18
C LYS A 84 -7.48 9.02 13.27
N ASP A 85 -6.78 9.22 14.38
CA ASP A 85 -5.95 10.41 14.65
C ASP A 85 -4.52 10.29 14.08
N CYS A 86 -4.20 9.19 13.40
CA CYS A 86 -2.89 9.00 12.79
C CYS A 86 -2.98 8.16 11.50
N ALA A 87 -2.42 6.95 11.50
CA ALA A 87 -2.29 6.13 10.32
C ALA A 87 -2.30 4.63 10.65
N ILE A 88 -2.52 3.83 9.61
CA ILE A 88 -2.45 2.37 9.65
C ILE A 88 -1.71 1.87 8.42
N MET A 89 -1.01 0.74 8.58
CA MET A 89 -0.28 0.07 7.52
C MET A 89 -0.73 -1.38 7.35
N ALA A 90 -0.64 -1.86 6.12
CA ALA A 90 -0.58 -3.28 5.77
C ALA A 90 0.72 -3.60 5.03
N PHE A 91 1.19 -4.84 5.08
CA PHE A 91 2.46 -5.26 4.48
C PHE A 91 2.27 -6.38 3.44
N ARG A 92 3.07 -6.37 2.38
CA ARG A 92 3.30 -7.58 1.58
C ARG A 92 4.17 -8.53 2.41
N ASN A 93 3.73 -9.75 2.61
CA ASN A 93 4.51 -10.76 3.32
C ASN A 93 5.35 -11.55 2.33
N HIS A 94 6.67 -11.59 2.52
CA HIS A 94 7.55 -12.44 1.73
C HIS A 94 7.30 -13.93 2.02
N SER A 95 7.00 -14.26 3.29
CA SER A 95 6.64 -15.62 3.73
C SER A 95 5.18 -15.94 3.42
N PHE A 96 4.92 -17.10 2.83
CA PHE A 96 3.55 -17.57 2.55
C PHE A 96 2.85 -18.15 3.78
N LYS A 97 3.60 -18.38 4.87
CA LYS A 97 3.05 -18.93 6.12
C LYS A 97 2.38 -17.86 6.96
N ASP A 98 2.73 -16.60 6.74
CA ASP A 98 2.39 -15.50 7.63
C ASP A 98 1.03 -14.91 7.24
N SER A 99 0.16 -14.70 8.23
CA SER A 99 -1.04 -13.89 8.03
C SER A 99 -0.66 -12.47 7.63
N LEU A 100 -1.47 -11.85 6.76
CA LEU A 100 -1.40 -10.43 6.51
C LEU A 100 -1.51 -9.69 7.84
N MET A 101 -0.64 -8.70 8.05
CA MET A 101 -0.58 -7.93 9.29
C MET A 101 -1.04 -6.50 9.07
N LEU A 102 -1.70 -5.95 10.07
CA LEU A 102 -1.96 -4.52 10.20
C LEU A 102 -1.11 -3.93 11.32
N GLU A 103 -0.64 -2.70 11.14
CA GLU A 103 0.08 -1.97 12.18
C GLU A 103 -0.48 -0.56 12.30
N THR A 104 -0.92 -0.19 13.50
CA THR A 104 -1.51 1.13 13.76
C THR A 104 -0.47 2.02 14.43
N CYS A 105 -0.47 3.29 14.05
CA CYS A 105 0.35 4.32 14.67
C CYS A 105 -0.06 4.56 16.15
N LYS A 106 0.93 4.84 17.02
CA LYS A 106 0.75 5.46 18.35
C LYS A 106 0.98 6.96 18.27
N THR A 107 2.08 7.34 17.62
CA THR A 107 2.47 8.70 17.25
C THR A 107 3.02 8.65 15.82
N PRO A 108 3.10 9.76 15.07
CA PRO A 108 3.59 9.74 13.69
C PRO A 108 4.95 9.03 13.49
N THR A 109 5.76 8.90 14.55
CA THR A 109 7.07 8.25 14.54
C THR A 109 7.13 6.92 15.33
N ALA A 110 6.07 6.55 16.06
CA ALA A 110 6.03 5.32 16.88
C ALA A 110 4.79 4.47 16.59
N TRP A 111 4.98 3.16 16.49
CA TRP A 111 3.95 2.22 16.03
C TRP A 111 3.56 1.19 17.09
N GLN A 112 2.35 0.65 16.98
CA GLN A 112 1.85 -0.44 17.81
C GLN A 112 2.40 -1.79 17.33
N LYS A 113 2.31 -2.82 18.17
CA LYS A 113 2.67 -4.17 17.71
C LYS A 113 1.79 -4.58 16.53
N PRO A 114 2.34 -5.20 15.47
CA PRO A 114 1.56 -5.71 14.36
C PRO A 114 0.48 -6.70 14.83
N THR A 115 -0.72 -6.56 14.27
CA THR A 115 -1.88 -7.42 14.55
C THR A 115 -2.16 -8.31 13.33
N LEU A 116 -2.32 -9.61 13.57
CA LEU A 116 -2.66 -10.56 12.51
C LEU A 116 -4.10 -10.37 12.04
N THR A 117 -4.31 -10.53 10.74
CA THR A 117 -5.66 -10.54 10.13
C THR A 117 -6.13 -11.97 9.83
N ASN A 118 -7.38 -12.10 9.40
CA ASN A 118 -7.95 -13.35 8.89
C ASN A 118 -7.43 -13.75 7.49
N LEU A 119 -6.63 -12.90 6.83
CA LEU A 119 -6.11 -13.14 5.50
C LEU A 119 -4.64 -13.61 5.55
N LYS A 120 -4.22 -14.40 4.55
CA LYS A 120 -2.81 -14.59 4.21
C LYS A 120 -2.43 -13.67 3.06
N ASN A 121 -1.17 -13.23 3.03
CA ASN A 121 -0.57 -12.58 1.87
C ASN A 121 0.50 -13.49 1.26
N LEU A 122 0.27 -13.98 0.05
CA LEU A 122 1.14 -14.96 -0.61
C LEU A 122 2.24 -14.29 -1.43
N ASN A 123 2.95 -13.33 -0.82
CA ASN A 123 3.93 -12.47 -1.46
C ASN A 123 3.37 -11.72 -2.67
N ASP A 124 2.18 -11.17 -2.47
CA ASP A 124 1.44 -10.42 -3.47
C ASP A 124 1.30 -8.97 -3.01
N ALA A 125 1.58 -8.03 -3.91
CA ALA A 125 1.44 -6.61 -3.62
C ALA A 125 -0.03 -6.27 -3.32
N LEU A 126 -0.24 -5.30 -2.43
CA LEU A 126 -1.56 -4.87 -1.97
C LEU A 126 -1.60 -3.36 -1.80
N ASN A 127 -2.81 -2.81 -1.73
CA ASN A 127 -3.04 -1.43 -1.30
C ASN A 127 -4.14 -1.40 -0.23
N LEU A 128 -3.79 -0.85 0.93
CA LEU A 128 -4.73 -0.47 1.99
C LEU A 128 -5.13 1.00 1.79
N ILE A 129 -6.43 1.25 1.75
CA ILE A 129 -7.01 2.55 1.44
C ILE A 129 -8.03 2.91 2.52
N ASN A 130 -7.96 4.13 3.05
CA ASN A 130 -9.04 4.71 3.84
C ASN A 130 -9.97 5.54 2.94
N LEU A 131 -11.25 5.17 2.92
CA LEU A 131 -12.31 5.90 2.23
C LEU A 131 -13.41 6.20 3.25
N ASN A 132 -13.64 7.48 3.54
CA ASN A 132 -14.66 7.94 4.49
C ASN A 132 -14.59 7.24 5.86
N LYS A 133 -13.38 7.13 6.43
CA LYS A 133 -13.11 6.49 7.73
C LYS A 133 -13.25 4.96 7.74
N GLU A 134 -13.51 4.35 6.58
CA GLU A 134 -13.55 2.90 6.41
C GLU A 134 -12.32 2.41 5.66
N LEU A 135 -11.80 1.25 6.06
CA LEU A 135 -10.61 0.67 5.45
C LEU A 135 -10.98 -0.39 4.42
N TYR A 136 -10.37 -0.28 3.25
CA TYR A 136 -10.51 -1.18 2.14
C TYR A 136 -9.14 -1.72 1.72
N LEU A 137 -9.11 -2.97 1.29
CA LEU A 137 -7.91 -3.65 0.83
C LEU A 137 -8.12 -4.09 -0.63
N ILE A 138 -7.21 -3.67 -1.50
CA ILE A 138 -7.07 -4.19 -2.85
C ILE A 138 -5.93 -5.21 -2.83
N HIS A 139 -6.24 -6.47 -3.08
CA HIS A 139 -5.30 -7.57 -2.89
C HIS A 139 -5.65 -8.81 -3.72
N ASN A 140 -4.81 -9.84 -3.66
CA ASN A 140 -5.06 -11.14 -4.27
C ASN A 140 -5.56 -12.15 -3.22
N PRO A 141 -6.25 -13.24 -3.63
CA PRO A 141 -6.76 -14.26 -2.73
C PRO A 141 -5.69 -14.85 -1.79
N SER A 142 -6.12 -15.17 -0.56
CA SER A 142 -5.31 -15.91 0.42
C SER A 142 -5.19 -17.42 0.12
N ASP A 143 -5.95 -17.91 -0.86
CA ASP A 143 -5.89 -19.29 -1.35
C ASP A 143 -4.76 -19.44 -2.37
N LEU A 144 -3.84 -20.37 -2.09
CA LEU A 144 -2.68 -20.65 -2.95
C LEU A 144 -3.08 -21.12 -4.35
N SER A 145 -4.19 -21.83 -4.50
CA SER A 145 -4.69 -22.32 -5.80
C SER A 145 -5.24 -21.21 -6.71
N LEU A 146 -5.66 -20.10 -6.08
CA LEU A 146 -6.19 -18.89 -6.71
C LEU A 146 -5.20 -17.73 -6.71
N ARG A 147 -3.96 -17.96 -6.25
CA ARG A 147 -2.93 -16.92 -6.14
C ARG A 147 -2.78 -16.17 -7.46
N ARG A 148 -2.98 -14.85 -7.40
CA ARG A 148 -2.98 -13.91 -8.54
C ARG A 148 -3.98 -14.21 -9.66
N LYS A 149 -4.96 -15.10 -9.49
CA LYS A 149 -6.00 -15.31 -10.51
C LYS A 149 -7.14 -14.31 -10.41
N GLU A 150 -7.29 -13.67 -9.25
CA GLU A 150 -8.33 -12.69 -8.97
C GLU A 150 -7.74 -11.45 -8.30
N LEU A 151 -8.32 -10.29 -8.60
CA LEU A 151 -8.07 -9.04 -7.89
C LEU A 151 -9.30 -8.75 -7.04
N LEU A 152 -9.12 -8.65 -5.72
CA LEU A 152 -10.20 -8.53 -4.76
C LEU A 152 -10.25 -7.13 -4.16
N LEU A 153 -11.47 -6.68 -3.87
CA LEU A 153 -11.76 -5.58 -2.97
C LEU A 153 -12.38 -6.15 -1.70
N SER A 154 -11.72 -5.95 -0.57
CA SER A 154 -12.22 -6.34 0.74
C SER A 154 -12.37 -5.12 1.66
N LYS A 155 -13.33 -5.15 2.58
CA LYS A 155 -13.53 -4.14 3.62
C LYS A 155 -13.12 -4.71 4.97
N LEU A 156 -12.48 -3.89 5.80
CA LEU A 156 -12.25 -4.22 7.19
C LEU A 156 -13.56 -4.05 7.99
N GLU A 157 -14.08 -5.13 8.58
CA GLU A 157 -15.35 -5.10 9.32
C GLU A 157 -15.18 -4.86 10.82
N ASN A 158 -14.07 -5.31 11.39
CA ASN A 158 -13.73 -5.12 12.80
C ASN A 158 -12.27 -4.64 12.94
N SER A 159 -11.57 -4.93 14.04
CA SER A 159 -10.19 -4.45 14.23
C SER A 159 -9.17 -5.11 13.30
N ASN A 160 -9.42 -6.33 12.80
CA ASN A 160 -8.45 -7.10 12.03
C ASN A 160 -9.03 -8.11 11.03
N SER A 161 -10.35 -8.14 10.83
CA SER A 161 -11.03 -9.06 9.91
C SER A 161 -11.51 -8.35 8.66
N PHE A 162 -11.05 -8.83 7.50
CA PHE A 162 -11.49 -8.39 6.19
C PHE A 162 -12.56 -9.31 5.62
N LYS A 163 -13.61 -8.71 5.06
CA LYS A 163 -14.62 -9.38 4.23
C LYS A 163 -14.47 -8.95 2.78
N THR A 164 -14.41 -9.92 1.88
CA THR A 164 -14.40 -9.65 0.43
C THR A 164 -15.75 -9.12 -0.01
N LEU A 165 -15.75 -7.93 -0.60
CA LEU A 165 -16.93 -7.30 -1.17
C LEU A 165 -17.11 -7.68 -2.64
N LYS A 166 -16.00 -7.73 -3.39
CA LYS A 166 -16.06 -7.91 -4.84
C LYS A 166 -14.77 -8.51 -5.39
N VAL A 167 -14.91 -9.37 -6.39
CA VAL A 167 -13.84 -9.67 -7.34
C VAL A 167 -13.85 -8.60 -8.42
N LEU A 168 -12.81 -7.76 -8.46
CA LEU A 168 -12.65 -6.64 -9.38
C LEU A 168 -12.30 -7.10 -10.80
N ASP A 169 -11.42 -8.10 -10.94
CA ASP A 169 -11.09 -8.72 -12.22
C ASP A 169 -10.54 -10.15 -12.03
N LYS A 170 -10.50 -10.94 -13.09
CA LYS A 170 -9.94 -12.30 -13.14
C LYS A 170 -9.06 -12.51 -14.38
N ALA A 171 -7.97 -13.25 -14.22
CA ALA A 171 -7.07 -13.63 -15.32
C ALA A 171 -6.19 -14.82 -14.95
N ASN A 172 -5.23 -15.15 -15.82
CA ASN A 172 -4.14 -16.06 -15.47
C ASN A 172 -3.21 -15.41 -14.43
N GLU A 173 -2.94 -14.11 -14.58
CA GLU A 173 -2.27 -13.30 -13.56
C GLU A 173 -2.84 -11.88 -13.50
N VAL A 174 -3.32 -11.46 -12.35
CA VAL A 174 -3.59 -10.07 -11.96
C VAL A 174 -2.76 -9.73 -10.73
N SER A 175 -1.88 -8.73 -10.83
CA SER A 175 -0.89 -8.47 -9.79
C SER A 175 -0.47 -7.00 -9.73
N TYR A 176 0.23 -6.65 -8.64
CA TYR A 176 0.78 -5.31 -8.43
C TYR A 176 -0.24 -4.18 -8.59
N PRO A 177 -1.36 -4.22 -7.85
CA PRO A 177 -2.30 -3.10 -7.86
C PRO A 177 -1.61 -1.82 -7.40
N SER A 178 -2.12 -0.70 -7.89
CA SER A 178 -1.88 0.65 -7.40
C SER A 178 -3.17 1.45 -7.59
N TYR A 179 -3.33 2.53 -6.85
CA TYR A 179 -4.54 3.33 -6.91
C TYR A 179 -4.25 4.83 -6.91
N SER A 180 -5.22 5.59 -7.40
CA SER A 180 -5.32 7.02 -7.24
C SER A 180 -6.75 7.38 -6.83
N LEU A 181 -6.88 8.41 -5.99
CA LEU A 181 -8.15 8.93 -5.51
C LEU A 181 -8.30 10.37 -5.96
N ASN A 182 -9.49 10.72 -6.44
CA ASN A 182 -9.92 12.11 -6.54
C ASN A 182 -11.30 12.26 -5.87
N SER A 183 -11.86 13.47 -5.91
CA SER A 183 -13.15 13.77 -5.26
C SER A 183 -14.34 12.95 -5.79
N HIS A 184 -14.23 12.33 -6.96
CA HIS A 184 -15.31 11.63 -7.63
C HIS A 184 -15.06 10.13 -7.81
N PHE A 185 -13.81 9.74 -8.04
CA PHE A 185 -13.43 8.42 -8.51
C PHE A 185 -12.29 7.80 -7.72
N ILE A 186 -12.38 6.48 -7.64
CA ILE A 186 -11.32 5.56 -7.24
C ILE A 186 -10.82 4.92 -8.53
N ASP A 187 -9.55 5.18 -8.85
CA ASP A 187 -8.85 4.62 -9.99
C ASP A 187 -7.91 3.53 -9.50
N ILE A 188 -8.01 2.32 -10.08
CA ILE A 188 -7.15 1.19 -9.77
C ILE A 188 -6.47 0.74 -11.05
N VAL A 189 -5.14 0.67 -11.03
CA VAL A 189 -4.33 0.10 -12.11
C VAL A 189 -3.59 -1.13 -11.62
N TYR A 190 -3.40 -2.12 -12.49
CA TYR A 190 -2.76 -3.38 -12.12
C TYR A 190 -2.16 -4.06 -13.35
N THR A 191 -1.15 -4.89 -13.11
CA THR A 191 -0.58 -5.76 -14.13
C THR A 191 -1.57 -6.85 -14.47
N TYR A 192 -1.86 -7.04 -15.75
CA TYR A 192 -2.73 -8.11 -16.25
C TYR A 192 -1.95 -8.99 -17.23
N ASN A 193 -1.91 -10.29 -16.92
CA ASN A 193 -1.18 -11.35 -17.63
C ASN A 193 0.29 -11.01 -17.94
N ARG A 194 0.92 -10.12 -17.17
CA ARG A 194 2.27 -9.58 -17.40
C ARG A 194 2.49 -8.97 -18.78
N SER A 195 1.43 -8.63 -19.51
CA SER A 195 1.50 -8.09 -20.86
C SER A 195 1.19 -6.60 -20.91
N HIS A 196 0.24 -6.15 -20.09
CA HIS A 196 -0.21 -4.76 -20.08
C HIS A 196 -0.76 -4.35 -18.72
N ILE A 197 -0.96 -3.04 -18.53
CA ILE A 197 -1.63 -2.48 -17.36
C ILE A 197 -3.12 -2.30 -17.69
N LYS A 198 -4.00 -2.89 -16.89
CA LYS A 198 -5.44 -2.62 -16.94
C LYS A 198 -5.82 -1.57 -15.91
N HIS A 199 -6.95 -0.91 -16.16
CA HIS A 199 -7.49 0.15 -15.34
C HIS A 199 -8.96 -0.14 -15.03
N ILE A 200 -9.34 0.04 -13.77
CA ILE A 200 -10.72 0.01 -13.28
C ILE A 200 -11.00 1.35 -12.61
N ARG A 201 -12.17 1.92 -12.87
CA ARG A 201 -12.66 3.15 -12.24
C ARG A 201 -14.05 2.91 -11.67
N PHE A 202 -14.28 3.35 -10.44
CA PHE A 202 -15.62 3.43 -9.85
C PHE A 202 -15.74 4.62 -8.90
N ASN A 203 -16.97 5.00 -8.56
CA ASN A 203 -17.26 6.11 -7.66
C ASN A 203 -17.73 5.61 -6.28
N MET A 204 -17.90 6.54 -5.33
CA MET A 204 -18.38 6.21 -3.98
C MET A 204 -19.81 5.65 -3.95
N ALA A 205 -20.67 5.99 -4.91
CA ALA A 205 -22.03 5.46 -4.97
C ALA A 205 -22.02 3.96 -5.30
N TYR A 206 -21.21 3.55 -6.28
CA TYR A 206 -20.98 2.15 -6.58
C TYR A 206 -20.39 1.40 -5.38
N LEU A 207 -19.36 1.94 -4.73
CA LEU A 207 -18.78 1.31 -3.55
C LEU A 207 -19.82 1.09 -2.44
N LYS A 208 -20.68 2.08 -2.16
CA LYS A 208 -21.77 1.96 -1.19
C LYS A 208 -22.79 0.88 -1.57
N SER A 209 -23.06 0.67 -2.86
CA SER A 209 -23.96 -0.39 -3.31
C SER A 209 -23.43 -1.80 -3.04
N LEU A 210 -22.11 -1.98 -2.88
CA LEU A 210 -21.48 -3.26 -2.51
C LEU A 210 -21.59 -3.58 -1.01
N LEU A 211 -22.02 -2.61 -0.19
CA LEU A 211 -22.15 -2.76 1.27
C LEU A 211 -23.56 -3.14 1.73
N LYS A 212 -24.52 -3.17 0.80
CA LYS A 212 -25.90 -3.62 1.04
C LYS A 212 -25.98 -5.13 0.89
#